data_AF-A0A432VPG3-F1
#
_entry.id   AF-A0A432VPG3-F1
#
_cell.length_a   1.000
_cell.length_b   1.000
_cell.length_c   1.000
_cell.angle_alpha   90.00
_cell.angle_beta   90.00
_cell.angle_gamma   90.00
#
_symmetry.space_group_name_H-M   'P 1'
#
loop_
_entity.id
_entity.type
_entity.pdbx_description
1 polymer ?
#
loop_
_entity_poly.entity_id
_entity_poly.type
_entity_poly.pdbx_seq_one_letter_code
_entity_poly.pdbx_strand_id
1 'polypeptide(L)'
;MLVKKYFLLLKQLTLLWVLTLTVSGCSGDELTPGVRASVTVGGENNQVIEQMRDRGIPLEIRYSGGREVAVYNAENMAEVLSITRTVRFGDTLDPNYIESLILRDQEQKEQFEAAFQTHRIKYFVSNDFNRIEIHWSQLDGPKVDEIRQYLYI
;
A
#
# COMPACT_ATOMS: atom_id res chain seq x y z
N MET A 1 56.85 19.71 -21.91
CA MET A 1 56.20 19.46 -20.60
C MET A 1 54.71 19.85 -20.56
N LEU A 2 54.26 20.84 -21.35
CA LEU A 2 52.86 21.28 -21.42
C LEU A 2 51.86 20.19 -21.89
N VAL A 3 52.21 19.42 -22.92
CA VAL A 3 51.31 18.39 -23.51
C VAL A 3 50.84 17.34 -22.49
N LYS A 4 51.71 16.94 -21.56
CA LYS A 4 51.35 15.98 -20.49
C LYS A 4 50.35 16.56 -19.49
N LYS A 5 50.40 17.87 -19.21
CA LYS A 5 49.45 18.54 -18.30
C LYS A 5 48.05 18.63 -18.92
N TYR A 6 47.95 18.94 -20.21
CA TYR A 6 46.66 18.94 -20.92
C TYR A 6 46.04 17.56 -21.00
N PHE A 7 46.85 16.52 -21.22
CA PHE A 7 46.37 15.14 -21.24
C PHE A 7 45.83 14.67 -19.87
N LEU A 8 46.47 15.10 -18.77
CA LEU A 8 46.00 14.84 -17.41
C LEU A 8 44.70 15.57 -17.09
N LEU A 9 44.58 16.85 -17.48
CA LEU A 9 43.35 17.64 -17.31
C LEU A 9 42.18 17.05 -18.11
N LEU A 10 42.44 16.61 -19.35
CA LEU A 10 41.41 16.01 -20.20
C LEU A 10 40.86 14.72 -19.58
N LYS A 11 41.73 13.88 -19.01
CA LYS A 11 41.34 12.64 -18.31
C LYS A 11 40.47 12.91 -17.08
N GLN A 12 40.85 13.91 -16.27
CA GLN A 12 40.07 14.30 -15.09
C GLN A 12 38.69 14.84 -15.49
N LEU A 13 38.61 15.62 -16.58
CA LEU A 13 37.35 16.15 -17.09
C LEU A 13 36.44 15.03 -17.60
N THR A 14 36.98 14.06 -18.37
CA THR A 14 36.21 12.91 -18.85
C THR A 14 35.70 12.03 -17.70
N LEU A 15 36.49 11.85 -16.64
CA LEU A 15 36.07 11.09 -15.46
C LEU A 15 34.91 11.80 -14.74
N LEU A 16 34.97 13.12 -14.62
CA LEU A 16 33.91 13.94 -14.01
C LEU A 16 32.60 13.84 -14.81
N TRP A 17 32.69 13.88 -16.14
CA TRP A 17 31.55 13.74 -17.05
C TRP A 17 30.87 12.36 -16.97
N VAL A 18 31.66 11.28 -16.85
CA VAL A 18 31.13 9.92 -16.66
C VAL A 18 30.46 9.77 -15.30
N LEU A 19 30.99 10.41 -14.26
CA LEU A 19 30.36 10.41 -12.93
C LEU A 19 29.01 11.15 -12.93
N THR A 20 28.89 12.27 -13.65
CA THR A 20 27.61 13.01 -13.75
C THR A 20 26.54 12.26 -14.54
N LEU A 21 26.91 11.40 -15.49
CA LEU A 21 25.95 10.61 -16.29
C LEU A 21 25.37 9.42 -15.53
N THR A 22 26.03 8.93 -14.47
CA THR A 22 25.56 7.75 -13.70
C THR A 22 24.55 8.11 -12.60
N VAL A 23 24.47 9.38 -12.19
CA VAL A 23 23.50 9.84 -11.18
C VAL A 23 22.12 10.16 -11.80
N SER A 24 22.04 10.27 -13.13
CA SER A 24 20.79 10.59 -13.86
C SER A 24 20.00 9.35 -14.30
N GLY A 25 20.38 8.15 -13.86
CA GLY A 25 19.62 6.92 -14.04
C GLY A 25 18.35 6.97 -13.20
N CYS A 26 17.37 7.71 -13.68
CA CYS A 26 16.03 7.84 -13.13
C CYS A 26 15.46 6.44 -12.89
N SER A 27 15.45 6.02 -11.62
CA SER A 27 14.73 4.85 -11.14
C SER A 27 13.25 5.15 -11.28
N GLY A 28 12.66 4.78 -12.42
CA GLY A 28 11.23 4.52 -12.43
C GLY A 28 11.03 3.40 -11.41
N ASP A 29 10.24 3.64 -10.37
CA ASP A 29 9.96 2.65 -9.33
C ASP A 29 9.29 1.44 -9.99
N GLU A 30 10.13 0.49 -10.39
CA GLU A 30 9.71 -0.69 -11.12
C GLU A 30 8.97 -1.59 -10.15
N LEU A 31 7.76 -1.98 -10.54
CA LEU A 31 6.89 -2.80 -9.71
C LEU A 31 7.57 -4.14 -9.37
N THR A 32 7.96 -4.33 -8.11
CA THR A 32 8.60 -5.59 -7.66
C THR A 32 7.72 -6.80 -7.98
N PRO A 33 8.27 -8.00 -8.24
CA PRO A 33 7.46 -9.18 -8.56
C PRO A 33 6.47 -9.54 -7.44
N GLY A 34 5.21 -9.84 -7.76
CA GLY A 34 4.21 -10.19 -6.77
C GLY A 34 2.75 -10.13 -7.24
N VAL A 35 1.83 -10.30 -6.30
CA VAL A 35 0.38 -10.15 -6.52
C VAL A 35 0.07 -8.68 -6.79
N ARG A 36 -0.75 -8.43 -7.82
CA ARG A 36 -1.11 -7.09 -8.29
C ARG A 36 -2.52 -6.71 -7.84
N ALA A 37 -2.68 -5.48 -7.42
CA ALA A 37 -3.97 -4.82 -7.26
C ALA A 37 -4.12 -3.73 -8.33
N SER A 38 -5.35 -3.29 -8.60
CA SER A 38 -5.58 -2.21 -9.56
C SER A 38 -6.74 -1.30 -9.19
N VAL A 39 -6.64 -0.04 -9.57
CA VAL A 39 -7.69 0.98 -9.47
C VAL A 39 -7.91 1.61 -10.85
N THR A 40 -9.16 1.88 -11.23
CA THR A 40 -9.46 2.51 -12.53
C THR A 40 -9.04 3.97 -12.50
N VAL A 41 -8.33 4.43 -13.55
CA VAL A 41 -7.95 5.85 -13.70
C VAL A 41 -9.18 6.66 -14.09
N GLY A 42 -9.38 7.80 -13.43
CA GLY A 42 -10.50 8.72 -13.68
C GLY A 42 -11.42 8.90 -12.48
N GLY A 43 -12.14 10.02 -12.49
CA GLY A 43 -13.08 10.39 -11.43
C GLY A 43 -12.41 10.56 -10.07
N GLU A 44 -13.08 10.09 -9.02
CA GLU A 44 -12.62 10.15 -7.62
C GLU A 44 -11.32 9.37 -7.38
N ASN A 45 -11.01 8.38 -8.22
CA ASN A 45 -9.80 7.57 -8.08
C ASN A 45 -8.51 8.31 -8.43
N ASN A 46 -8.59 9.43 -9.16
CA ASN A 46 -7.39 10.23 -9.47
C ASN A 46 -6.74 10.77 -8.19
N GLN A 47 -7.55 11.16 -7.20
CA GLN A 47 -7.05 11.62 -5.92
C GLN A 47 -6.31 10.51 -5.16
N VAL A 48 -6.79 9.26 -5.25
CA VAL A 48 -6.11 8.09 -4.67
C VAL A 48 -4.77 7.85 -5.36
N ILE A 49 -4.74 7.88 -6.70
CA ILE A 49 -3.51 7.69 -7.48
C ILE A 49 -2.48 8.80 -7.19
N GLU A 50 -2.91 10.04 -7.00
CA GLU A 50 -2.04 11.14 -6.56
C GLU A 50 -1.46 10.87 -5.17
N GLN A 51 -2.30 10.48 -4.20
CA GLN A 51 -1.83 10.11 -2.87
C GLN A 51 -0.83 8.95 -2.89
N MET A 52 -1.03 7.97 -3.77
CA MET A 52 -0.07 6.88 -3.97
C MET A 52 1.29 7.39 -4.41
N ARG A 53 1.32 8.32 -5.38
CA ARG A 53 2.58 8.95 -5.85
C ARG A 53 3.24 9.78 -4.76
N ASP A 54 2.46 10.57 -4.02
CA ASP A 54 2.96 11.41 -2.93
C ASP A 54 3.59 10.59 -1.80
N ARG A 55 3.07 9.37 -1.57
CA ARG A 55 3.60 8.42 -0.58
C ARG A 55 4.74 7.56 -1.11
N GLY A 56 5.11 7.70 -2.40
CA GLY A 56 6.16 6.89 -3.02
C GLY A 56 5.75 5.43 -3.23
N ILE A 57 4.45 5.14 -3.37
CA ILE A 57 3.96 3.80 -3.70
C ILE A 57 4.19 3.54 -5.20
N PRO A 58 4.99 2.54 -5.58
CA PRO A 58 5.23 2.20 -6.99
C PRO A 58 3.92 1.82 -7.68
N LEU A 59 3.64 2.44 -8.82
CA LEU A 59 2.46 2.15 -9.64
C LEU A 59 2.76 2.30 -11.14
N GLU A 60 2.07 1.50 -11.94
CA GLU A 60 2.15 1.54 -13.41
C GLU A 60 0.75 1.74 -14.00
N ILE A 61 0.61 2.68 -14.94
CA ILE A 61 -0.64 2.87 -15.67
C ILE A 61 -0.67 1.93 -16.87
N ARG A 62 -1.70 1.08 -16.94
CA ARG A 62 -1.92 0.14 -18.04
C ARG A 62 -3.29 0.32 -18.65
N TYR A 63 -3.42 0.00 -19.93
CA TYR A 63 -4.72 -0.09 -20.58
C TYR A 63 -5.23 -1.53 -20.48
N SER A 64 -6.39 -1.74 -19.86
CA SER A 64 -6.99 -3.06 -19.69
C SER A 64 -8.51 -3.00 -19.81
N GLY A 65 -9.08 -3.85 -20.67
CA GLY A 65 -10.53 -3.94 -20.84
C GLY A 65 -11.20 -2.64 -21.31
N GLY A 66 -10.51 -1.82 -22.12
CA GLY A 66 -11.06 -0.57 -22.66
C GLY A 66 -10.98 0.64 -21.72
N ARG A 67 -10.22 0.54 -20.63
CA ARG A 67 -10.00 1.63 -19.65
C ARG A 67 -8.56 1.64 -19.17
N GLU A 68 -8.12 2.81 -18.72
CA GLU A 68 -6.83 2.93 -18.02
C GLU A 68 -6.99 2.49 -16.56
N VAL A 69 -6.02 1.72 -16.07
CA VAL A 69 -5.95 1.24 -14.69
C VAL A 69 -4.55 1.51 -14.13
N ALA A 70 -4.49 1.99 -12.89
CA ALA A 70 -3.25 2.06 -12.13
C ALA A 70 -3.04 0.72 -11.41
N VAL A 71 -1.94 0.05 -11.72
CA VAL A 71 -1.55 -1.26 -11.17
C VAL A 71 -0.44 -1.05 -10.15
N TYR A 72 -0.55 -1.70 -8.99
CA TYR A 72 0.40 -1.59 -7.90
C TYR A 72 0.53 -2.93 -7.15
N ASN A 73 1.49 -3.06 -6.25
CA ASN A 73 1.63 -4.25 -5.41
C ASN A 73 0.47 -4.36 -4.43
N ALA A 74 -0.17 -5.53 -4.37
CA ALA A 74 -1.26 -5.77 -3.43
C ALA A 74 -0.83 -5.59 -1.96
N GLU A 75 0.46 -5.73 -1.63
CA GLU A 75 1.00 -5.45 -0.29
C GLU A 75 0.78 -4.00 0.17
N ASN A 76 0.76 -3.06 -0.78
CA ASN A 76 0.55 -1.63 -0.49
C ASN A 76 -0.95 -1.29 -0.37
N MET A 77 -1.86 -2.25 -0.57
CA MET A 77 -3.30 -1.98 -0.64
C MET A 77 -3.86 -1.36 0.64
N ALA A 78 -3.36 -1.74 1.82
CA ALA A 78 -3.78 -1.12 3.08
C ALA A 78 -3.43 0.38 3.13
N GLU A 79 -2.26 0.74 2.60
CA GLU A 79 -1.81 2.12 2.51
C GLU A 79 -2.59 2.90 1.45
N VAL A 80 -2.79 2.31 0.26
CA VAL A 80 -3.57 2.88 -0.86
C VAL A 80 -5.00 3.18 -0.44
N LEU A 81 -5.64 2.26 0.27
CA LEU A 81 -6.99 2.42 0.78
C LEU A 81 -7.08 3.38 1.98
N SER A 82 -5.95 3.98 2.37
CA SER A 82 -5.84 4.83 3.56
C SER A 82 -6.50 4.17 4.77
N ILE A 83 -6.30 2.85 4.93
CA ILE A 83 -6.52 2.14 6.19
C ILE A 83 -5.39 2.58 7.11
N THR A 84 -5.35 3.88 7.40
CA THR A 84 -4.53 4.46 8.44
C THR A 84 -5.26 4.08 9.71
N ARG A 85 -4.97 2.89 10.22
CA ARG A 85 -5.39 2.54 11.56
C ARG A 85 -4.77 3.58 12.47
N THR A 86 -5.57 4.54 12.91
CA THR A 86 -5.14 5.50 13.91
C THR A 86 -5.10 4.73 15.20
N VAL A 87 -3.98 4.05 15.47
CA VAL A 87 -3.85 3.20 16.66
C VAL A 87 -3.84 4.12 17.87
N ARG A 88 -4.98 4.16 18.57
CA ARG A 88 -5.15 4.83 19.85
C ARG A 88 -4.93 3.79 20.95
N PHE A 89 -4.32 4.20 22.06
CA PHE A 89 -3.97 3.30 23.16
C PHE A 89 -4.55 3.81 24.48
N GLY A 90 -4.93 2.87 25.36
CA GLY A 90 -5.43 3.19 26.71
C GLY A 90 -6.69 4.06 26.68
N ASP A 91 -6.69 5.13 27.48
CA ASP A 91 -7.84 6.04 27.66
C ASP A 91 -8.21 6.84 26.40
N THR A 92 -7.44 6.70 25.31
CA THR A 92 -7.71 7.38 24.04
C THR A 92 -8.53 6.55 23.06
N LEU A 93 -8.86 5.30 23.39
CA LEU A 93 -9.73 4.45 22.57
C LEU A 93 -11.14 5.05 22.47
N ASP A 94 -11.63 5.22 21.25
CA ASP A 94 -12.98 5.74 21.02
C ASP A 94 -13.97 4.59 20.77
N PRO A 95 -14.94 4.35 21.67
CA PRO A 95 -15.97 3.31 21.47
C PRO A 95 -16.78 3.50 20.19
N ASN A 96 -16.90 4.74 19.72
CA ASN A 96 -17.71 5.10 18.55
C ASN A 96 -16.90 5.04 17.25
N TYR A 97 -15.57 4.88 17.34
CA TYR A 97 -14.74 4.68 16.17
C TYR A 97 -14.84 3.23 15.71
N ILE A 98 -15.20 3.04 14.45
CA ILE A 98 -15.33 1.74 13.83
C ILE A 98 -14.08 1.46 12.99
N GLU A 99 -13.41 0.36 13.30
CA GLU A 99 -12.34 -0.21 12.50
C GLU A 99 -12.90 -1.28 11.55
N SER A 100 -12.19 -1.55 10.46
CA SER A 100 -12.60 -2.57 9.49
C SER A 100 -11.43 -3.36 8.92
N LEU A 101 -11.74 -4.56 8.43
CA LEU A 101 -10.82 -5.44 7.72
C LEU A 101 -11.51 -5.97 6.47
N ILE A 102 -10.82 -5.86 5.34
CA ILE A 102 -11.24 -6.51 4.10
C ILE A 102 -10.86 -7.99 4.18
N LEU A 103 -11.85 -8.84 3.92
CA LEU A 103 -11.73 -10.28 3.93
C LEU A 103 -11.57 -10.80 2.49
N ARG A 104 -10.68 -11.78 2.33
CA ARG A 104 -10.31 -12.39 1.05
C ARG A 104 -11.48 -13.14 0.41
N ASP A 105 -12.22 -13.89 1.20
CA ASP A 105 -13.27 -14.79 0.75
C ASP A 105 -14.27 -15.14 1.87
N GLN A 106 -15.28 -15.94 1.52
CA GLN A 106 -16.33 -16.38 2.43
C GLN A 106 -15.82 -17.32 3.53
N GLU A 107 -14.76 -18.11 3.26
CA GLU A 107 -14.15 -18.99 4.27
C GLU A 107 -13.49 -18.16 5.37
N GLN A 108 -12.70 -17.15 4.98
CA GLN A 108 -12.06 -16.25 5.93
C GLN A 108 -13.10 -15.47 6.74
N LYS A 109 -14.20 -15.05 6.12
CA LYS A 109 -15.32 -14.44 6.84
C LYS A 109 -15.85 -15.35 7.94
N GLU A 110 -16.14 -16.62 7.64
CA GLU A 110 -16.65 -17.57 8.63
C GLU A 110 -15.67 -17.80 9.79
N GLN A 111 -14.37 -17.84 9.49
CA GLN A 111 -13.32 -17.94 10.52
C GLN A 111 -13.33 -16.73 11.47
N PHE A 112 -13.41 -15.51 10.92
CA PHE A 112 -13.50 -14.30 11.74
C PHE A 112 -14.80 -14.22 12.53
N GLU A 113 -15.95 -14.52 11.92
CA GLU A 113 -17.25 -14.50 12.60
C GLU A 113 -17.26 -15.49 13.78
N ALA A 114 -16.71 -16.69 13.61
CA ALA A 114 -16.59 -17.68 14.69
C ALA A 114 -15.64 -17.21 15.81
N ALA A 115 -14.52 -16.59 15.47
CA ALA A 115 -13.59 -16.02 16.44
C ALA A 115 -14.25 -14.86 17.21
N PHE A 116 -14.92 -13.95 16.51
CA PHE A 116 -15.58 -12.80 17.12
C PHE A 116 -16.71 -13.22 18.06
N GLN A 117 -17.48 -14.24 17.70
CA GLN A 117 -18.48 -14.84 18.58
C GLN A 117 -17.86 -15.45 19.85
N THR A 118 -16.74 -16.18 19.69
CA THR A 118 -16.00 -16.79 20.82
C THR A 118 -15.47 -15.73 21.79
N HIS A 119 -14.95 -14.62 21.26
CA HIS A 119 -14.39 -13.51 22.04
C HIS A 119 -15.42 -12.44 22.46
N ARG A 120 -16.70 -12.65 22.11
CA ARG A 120 -17.83 -11.72 22.37
C ARG A 120 -17.60 -10.31 21.83
N ILE A 121 -16.96 -10.20 20.67
CA ILE A 121 -16.74 -8.95 19.95
C ILE A 121 -18.00 -8.62 19.17
N LYS A 122 -18.49 -7.37 19.28
CA LYS A 122 -19.63 -6.91 18.48
C LYS A 122 -19.13 -6.50 17.10
N TYR A 123 -19.79 -6.99 16.06
CA TYR A 123 -19.41 -6.70 14.69
C TYR A 123 -20.59 -6.63 13.75
N PHE A 124 -20.34 -6.09 12.56
CA PHE A 124 -21.20 -6.24 11.40
C PHE A 124 -20.36 -6.49 10.15
N VAL A 125 -20.97 -7.08 9.13
CA VAL A 125 -20.32 -7.35 7.84
C VAL A 125 -20.99 -6.49 6.79
N SER A 126 -20.21 -5.79 5.97
CA SER A 126 -20.70 -5.10 4.78
C SER A 126 -20.15 -5.75 3.51
N ASN A 127 -20.90 -5.64 2.43
CA ASN A 127 -20.51 -6.12 1.11
C ASN A 127 -20.58 -4.96 0.13
N ASP A 128 -19.58 -4.10 0.16
CA ASP A 128 -19.49 -2.93 -0.70
C ASP A 128 -18.47 -3.19 -1.82
N PHE A 129 -18.70 -2.71 -3.04
CA PHE A 129 -17.73 -2.81 -4.14
C PHE A 129 -17.15 -4.21 -4.41
N ASN A 130 -17.96 -5.28 -4.32
CA ASN A 130 -17.55 -6.68 -4.47
C ASN A 130 -16.46 -7.16 -3.48
N ARG A 131 -16.35 -6.55 -2.30
CA ARG A 131 -15.49 -7.00 -1.21
C ARG A 131 -16.31 -7.24 0.06
N ILE A 132 -15.85 -8.18 0.87
CA ILE A 132 -16.43 -8.50 2.18
C ILE A 132 -15.63 -7.71 3.21
N GLU A 133 -16.28 -6.84 3.97
CA GLU A 133 -15.65 -6.12 5.08
C GLU A 133 -16.28 -6.55 6.40
N ILE A 134 -15.46 -6.81 7.42
CA ILE A 134 -15.91 -6.98 8.79
C ILE A 134 -15.53 -5.74 9.60
N HIS A 135 -16.46 -5.24 10.40
CA HIS A 135 -16.35 -3.98 11.12
C HIS A 135 -16.51 -4.21 12.62
N TRP A 136 -15.69 -3.54 13.44
CA TRP A 136 -15.72 -3.64 14.91
C TRP A 136 -15.42 -2.30 15.58
N SER A 137 -15.71 -2.18 16.87
CA SER A 137 -15.34 -0.97 17.64
C SER A 137 -13.84 -0.95 17.92
N GLN A 138 -13.20 0.21 17.86
CA GLN A 138 -11.78 0.37 18.20
C GLN A 138 -11.41 -0.19 19.59
N LEU A 139 -12.35 -0.21 20.53
CA LEU A 139 -12.15 -0.82 21.85
C LEU A 139 -11.77 -2.31 21.78
N ASP A 140 -12.27 -3.04 20.79
CA ASP A 140 -11.97 -4.45 20.58
C ASP A 140 -10.72 -4.67 19.72
N GLY A 141 -10.12 -3.60 19.19
CA GLY A 141 -8.95 -3.62 18.31
C GLY A 141 -7.81 -4.52 18.80
N PRO A 142 -7.36 -4.43 20.06
CA PRO A 142 -6.31 -5.32 20.59
C PRO A 142 -6.67 -6.82 20.53
N LYS A 143 -7.92 -7.18 20.81
CA LYS A 143 -8.37 -8.58 20.70
C LYS A 143 -8.46 -9.02 19.25
N VAL A 144 -8.87 -8.13 18.35
CA VAL A 144 -8.90 -8.41 16.91
C VAL A 144 -7.48 -8.64 16.39
N ASP A 145 -6.48 -7.92 16.89
CA ASP A 145 -5.07 -8.16 16.55
C ASP A 145 -4.60 -9.56 16.98
N GLU A 146 -4.97 -10.01 18.18
CA GLU A 146 -4.70 -11.38 18.65
C GLU A 146 -5.37 -12.43 17.75
N ILE A 147 -6.63 -12.21 17.36
CA ILE A 147 -7.38 -13.08 16.45
C ILE A 147 -6.69 -13.16 15.09
N ARG A 148 -6.23 -12.03 14.55
CA ARG A 148 -5.50 -11.98 13.27
C ARG A 148 -4.22 -12.80 13.33
N GLN A 149 -3.45 -12.65 14.41
CA GLN A 149 -2.23 -13.42 14.62
C GLN A 149 -2.51 -14.92 14.71
N TYR A 150 -3.60 -15.32 15.40
CA TYR A 150 -4.02 -16.72 15.49
C TYR A 150 -4.47 -17.30 14.14
N LEU A 151 -5.17 -16.50 13.33
CA LEU A 151 -5.65 -16.91 12.01
C LEU A 151 -4.58 -16.82 10.91
N TYR A 152 -3.34 -16.42 11.25
CA TYR A 152 -2.21 -16.21 10.33
C TYR A 152 -2.50 -15.19 9.21
N ILE A 153 -3.00 -14.00 9.59
CA ILE A 153 -3.37 -12.89 8.68
C ILE A 153 -2.64 -11.60 9.05
#